data_AF-A7KH85-F1
#
_entry.id   AF-A7KH85-F1
#
_cell.length_a   1.000
_cell.length_b   1.000
_cell.length_c   1.000
_cell.angle_alpha   90.00
_cell.angle_beta   90.00
_cell.angle_gamma   90.00
#
_symmetry.space_group_name_H-M   'P 1'
#
loop_
_entity.id
_entity.type
_entity.pdbx_description
1 polymer ?
#
loop_
_entity_poly.entity_id
_entity_poly.type
_entity_poly.pdbx_seq_one_letter_code
_entity_poly.pdbx_strand_id
1 'polypeptide(L)' 'MKRVVNMAKIVKYVYVIIIFLSLFLVATKIEGYYYKCFKDSDCVKLLCRIPLRPKCMYRHICKCKVVLTQNNYVLT' A
#
# COMPACT_ATOMS: atom_id res chain seq x y z
N MET A 1 7.81 -43.94 18.94
CA MET A 1 7.19 -42.68 19.40
C MET A 1 7.85 -41.40 18.87
N LYS A 2 9.19 -41.32 18.70
CA LYS A 2 9.90 -40.12 18.18
C LYS A 2 9.45 -39.59 16.80
N ARG A 3 9.03 -40.45 15.86
CA ARG A 3 8.59 -40.06 14.50
C ARG A 3 7.34 -39.15 14.49
N VAL A 4 6.38 -39.40 15.38
CA VAL A 4 5.09 -38.68 15.41
C VAL A 4 5.25 -37.28 16.01
N VAL A 5 6.15 -37.13 16.98
CA VAL A 5 6.48 -35.84 17.61
C VAL A 5 7.09 -34.85 16.60
N ASN A 6 7.90 -35.35 15.67
CA ASN A 6 8.49 -34.51 14.62
C ASN A 6 7.45 -34.03 13.61
N MET A 7 6.53 -34.91 13.17
CA MET A 7 5.40 -34.54 12.31
C MET A 7 4.50 -33.49 12.97
N ALA A 8 4.15 -33.70 14.25
CA ALA A 8 3.31 -32.76 15.00
C ALA A 8 3.98 -31.38 15.15
N LYS A 9 5.32 -31.34 15.35
CA LYS A 9 6.08 -30.08 15.38
C LYS A 9 6.08 -29.40 14.01
N ILE A 10 6.35 -30.13 12.93
CA ILE A 10 6.35 -29.59 11.56
C ILE A 10 4.98 -29.02 11.22
N VAL A 11 3.89 -29.73 11.52
CA VAL A 11 2.52 -29.26 11.29
C VAL A 11 2.23 -27.98 12.07
N LYS A 12 2.67 -27.89 13.34
CA LYS A 12 2.56 -26.64 14.13
C LYS A 12 3.34 -25.48 13.50
N TYR A 13 4.57 -25.70 13.06
CA TYR A 13 5.37 -24.67 12.40
C TYR A 13 4.72 -24.18 11.10
N VAL A 14 4.23 -25.10 10.27
CA VAL A 14 3.51 -24.78 9.03
C VAL A 14 2.26 -23.94 9.35
N TYR A 15 1.51 -24.27 10.40
CA TYR A 15 0.33 -23.51 10.81
C TYR A 15 0.65 -22.07 11.21
N VAL A 16 1.73 -21.87 11.98
CA VAL A 16 2.19 -20.52 12.37
C VAL A 16 2.60 -19.71 11.13
N ILE A 17 3.32 -20.32 10.18
CA ILE A 17 3.71 -19.66 8.93
C ILE A 17 2.46 -19.27 8.11
N ILE A 18 1.47 -20.16 7.99
CA ILE A 18 0.22 -19.88 7.27
C ILE A 18 -0.52 -18.70 7.91
N ILE A 19 -0.62 -18.65 9.24
CA ILE A 19 -1.24 -17.53 9.95
C ILE A 19 -0.49 -16.23 9.66
N PHE A 20 0.83 -16.25 9.73
CA PHE A 20 1.66 -15.06 9.47
C PHE A 20 1.47 -14.54 8.02
N LEU A 21 1.50 -15.44 7.04
CA LEU A 21 1.26 -15.11 5.63
C LEU A 21 -0.16 -14.56 5.41
N SER A 22 -1.16 -15.14 6.09
CA SER A 22 -2.55 -14.70 5.99
C SER A 22 -2.73 -13.28 6.53
N LEU A 23 -2.14 -12.97 7.69
CA LEU A 23 -2.16 -11.62 8.27
C LEU A 23 -1.46 -10.61 7.36
N PHE A 24 -0.32 -10.98 6.78
CA PHE A 24 0.42 -10.12 5.84
C PHE A 24 -0.40 -9.83 4.56
N LEU A 25 -1.10 -10.83 4.04
CA LEU A 25 -1.97 -10.67 2.87
C LEU A 25 -3.15 -9.73 3.15
N VAL A 26 -3.73 -9.78 4.34
CA VAL A 26 -4.78 -8.85 4.76
C VAL A 26 -4.23 -7.43 4.91
N ALA A 27 -3.05 -7.25 5.52
CA ALA A 27 -2.42 -5.94 5.69
C ALA A 27 -2.08 -5.27 4.34
N THR A 28 -1.50 -6.03 3.41
CA THR A 28 -1.16 -5.51 2.06
C THR A 28 -2.40 -5.17 1.22
N LYS A 29 -3.51 -5.91 1.37
CA LYS A 29 -4.80 -5.57 0.74
C LYS A 29 -5.35 -4.24 1.26
N ILE A 30 -5.17 -3.95 2.55
CA ILE A 30 -5.60 -2.69 3.17
C ILE A 30 -4.79 -1.51 2.59
N GLU A 31 -3.47 -1.66 2.42
CA GLU A 31 -2.65 -0.64 1.77
C GLU A 31 -3.05 -0.41 0.31
N GLY A 32 -3.29 -1.47 -0.46
CA GLY A 32 -3.72 -1.40 -1.86
C GLY A 32 -5.04 -0.64 -2.08
N TYR A 33 -5.97 -0.72 -1.12
CA TYR A 33 -7.24 0.02 -1.19
C TYR A 33 -7.05 1.52 -1.00
N TYR A 34 -6.09 1.95 -0.17
CA TYR A 34 -5.80 3.38 0.06
C TYR A 34 -5.09 4.06 -1.12
N TYR A 35 -4.52 3.30 -2.04
CA TYR A 35 -3.99 3.86 -3.28
C TYR A 35 -5.06 4.06 -4.35
N LYS A 36 -6.20 3.37 -4.25
CA LYS A 36 -7.27 3.46 -5.25
C LYS A 36 -8.02 4.78 -5.13
N CYS A 37 -7.96 5.62 -6.14
CA CYS A 37 -8.62 6.93 -6.16
C CYS A 37 -9.47 7.12 -7.43
N PHE A 38 -10.51 7.92 -7.34
CA PHE A 38 -11.31 8.38 -8.48
C PHE A 38 -11.24 9.90 -8.65
N LYS A 39 -11.00 10.62 -7.56
CA LYS A 39 -10.81 12.08 -7.50
C LYS A 39 -9.58 12.42 -6.67
N ASP A 40 -9.02 13.61 -6.87
CA ASP A 40 -7.88 14.11 -6.08
C ASP A 40 -8.20 14.15 -4.57
N SER A 41 -9.47 14.39 -4.22
CA SER A 41 -9.97 14.35 -2.85
C SER A 41 -9.88 12.99 -2.18
N ASP A 42 -9.74 11.89 -2.93
CA ASP A 42 -9.64 10.55 -2.33
C ASP A 42 -8.24 10.30 -1.75
N CYS A 43 -7.26 11.12 -2.14
CA CYS A 43 -5.85 11.01 -1.74
C CYS A 43 -5.51 11.77 -0.44
N VAL A 44 -6.50 12.02 0.44
CA VAL A 44 -6.35 12.83 1.68
C VAL A 44 -5.22 12.33 2.58
N LYS A 45 -4.99 11.01 2.60
CA LYS A 45 -3.99 10.38 3.47
C LYS A 45 -2.54 10.53 2.98
N LEU A 46 -2.33 10.93 1.72
CA LEU A 46 -0.99 11.03 1.17
C LEU A 46 -0.35 12.37 1.57
N LEU A 47 0.53 12.32 2.57
CA LEU A 47 1.33 13.45 3.01
C LEU A 47 2.43 13.75 1.97
N CYS A 48 2.16 14.70 1.08
CA CYS A 48 3.15 15.20 0.12
C CYS A 48 3.97 16.35 0.75
N ARG A 49 5.27 16.38 0.46
CA ARG A 49 6.12 17.55 0.78
C ARG A 49 5.72 18.73 -0.12
N ILE A 50 5.70 19.94 0.43
CA ILE A 50 5.52 21.18 -0.34
C ILE A 50 6.68 21.29 -1.36
N PRO A 51 6.45 21.65 -2.64
CA PRO A 51 5.24 22.19 -3.28
C PRO A 51 4.31 21.15 -3.94
N LEU A 52 4.46 19.87 -3.61
CA LEU A 52 3.67 18.81 -4.24
C LEU A 52 2.29 18.68 -3.56
N ARG A 53 1.25 18.44 -4.35
CA ARG A 53 -0.06 18.03 -3.84
C ARG A 53 -0.38 16.60 -4.27
N PRO A 54 -1.12 15.85 -3.44
CA PRO A 54 -1.62 14.55 -3.84
C PRO A 54 -2.63 14.72 -4.98
N LYS A 55 -2.43 13.95 -6.05
CA LYS A 55 -3.35 13.86 -7.19
C LYS A 55 -3.68 12.41 -7.48
N CYS A 56 -4.90 12.20 -7.95
CA CYS A 56 -5.31 10.93 -8.49
C CYS A 56 -4.81 10.82 -9.94
N MET A 57 -3.92 9.86 -10.19
CA MET A 57 -3.35 9.64 -11.53
C MET A 57 -4.05 8.52 -12.28
N TYR A 58 -3.78 8.45 -13.58
CA TYR A 58 -4.18 7.33 -14.43
C TYR A 58 -3.85 5.99 -13.76
N ARG A 59 -4.78 5.03 -13.85
CA ARG A 59 -4.84 3.76 -13.10
C ARG A 59 -5.35 3.85 -11.66
N HIS A 60 -6.01 4.95 -11.29
CA HIS A 60 -6.59 5.13 -9.96
C HIS A 60 -5.54 5.09 -8.86
N ILE A 61 -4.37 5.71 -9.06
CA ILE A 61 -3.29 5.69 -8.05
C ILE A 61 -3.00 7.10 -7.55
N CYS A 62 -3.04 7.29 -6.23
CA CYS A 62 -2.59 8.53 -5.60
C CYS A 62 -1.08 8.74 -5.76
N LYS A 63 -0.67 9.86 -6.36
CA LYS A 63 0.75 10.28 -6.46
C LYS A 63 0.90 11.75 -6.10
N CYS A 64 2.06 12.13 -5.57
CA CYS A 64 2.42 13.53 -5.38
C CYS A 64 2.84 14.14 -6.72
N LYS A 65 2.19 15.22 -7.14
CA LYS A 65 2.58 16.00 -8.32
C LYS A 65 2.82 17.45 -7.91
N VAL A 66 3.83 18.08 -8.51
CA VAL A 66 4.05 19.52 -8.37
C VAL A 66 2.81 20.24 -8.90
N VAL A 67 2.18 21.06 -8.06
CA VAL A 67 1.13 21.97 -8.51
C VAL A 67 1.83 23.22 -8.99
N LEU A 68 2.26 23.19 -10.25
CA LEU A 68 2.43 24.42 -11.00
C LEU A 68 1.01 24.95 -11.16
N THR A 69 0.63 25.95 -10.38
CA THR A 69 -0.51 26.80 -10.74
C THR A 69 -0.32 27.17 -12.20
N GLN A 70 -1.22 26.72 -13.07
CA GLN A 70 -1.32 27.18 -14.46
C GLN A 70 -1.52 28.70 -14.38
N ASN A 71 -0.40 29.45 -14.34
CA ASN A 71 -0.28 30.89 -14.53
C ASN A 71 1.18 31.39 -14.54
N ASN A 72 2.19 30.51 -14.56
CA ASN A 72 3.55 30.95 -14.88
C ASN A 72 4.25 29.89 -15.73
N TYR A 73 3.94 29.90 -17.02
CA TYR A 73 4.99 29.74 -18.02
C TYR A 73 5.92 30.95 -17.84
N VAL A 74 6.99 30.81 -17.07
CA VAL A 74 8.14 31.69 -17.25
C VAL A 74 9.24 30.79 -17.74
N LEU A 75 9.32 30.76 -19.08
CA LEU A 75 10.52 30.47 -19.80
C LEU A 75 11.59 31.48 -19.33
N THR A 76 12.52 31.01 -18.51
CA THR A 76 13.88 31.54 -18.39
C THR A 76 14.77 30.41 -17.92
#